data_AF-A0A972EAZ4-F1
#
_entry.id   AF-A0A972EAZ4-F1
#
_cell.length_a   1.000
_cell.length_b   1.000
_cell.length_c   1.000
_cell.angle_alpha   90.00
_cell.angle_beta   90.00
_cell.angle_gamma   90.00
#
_symmetry.space_group_name_H-M   'P 1'
#
loop_
_entity.id
_entity.type
_entity.pdbx_description
1 polymer ?
#
loop_
_entity_poly.entity_id
_entity_poly.type
_entity_poly.pdbx_seq_one_letter_code
_entity_poly.pdbx_strand_id
1 'polypeptide(L)'
;MRAKLILSLSSIAAIMLLSSLISVMEYTSMSNYVSDLIADDIRSINVANRLADMSNTYNLQILEVVGEETSLRVPDFDDGYFKSHCDSLRLNVATNQVRPLADSVMYSYSAYMLTSLELEDVMQSDFIDSRSWYFERLQPRFERLRTDLEQLSLSIHKDLERNSVTFEHGFYRSIIPGVVAIGVGLLLVLMLLFFLLALYVNPLYRMLDGLNAYRSQDKKYTVKFDGDDELVQLNEGISELVNENRQFRSRIKTVGKK
;
A
#
# COMPACT_ATOMS: atom_id res chain seq x y z
N MET A 1 15.30 17.76 36.81
CA MET A 1 14.41 18.54 35.93
C MET A 1 14.60 18.25 34.45
N ARG A 2 15.68 18.72 33.82
CA ARG A 2 15.89 18.60 32.36
C ARG A 2 15.94 17.15 31.89
N ALA A 3 16.62 16.29 32.64
CA ALA A 3 16.77 14.88 32.31
C ALA A 3 15.43 14.14 32.20
N LYS A 4 14.51 14.30 33.17
CA LYS A 4 13.20 13.60 33.19
C LYS A 4 12.28 14.03 32.04
N LEU A 5 12.28 15.33 31.72
CA LEU A 5 11.49 15.92 30.64
C LEU A 5 12.04 15.54 29.25
N ILE A 6 13.36 15.54 29.10
CA ILE A 6 14.03 15.09 27.88
C ILE A 6 13.80 13.58 27.69
N LEU A 7 13.82 12.78 28.76
CA LEU A 7 13.56 11.34 28.68
C LEU A 7 12.13 11.04 28.24
N SER A 8 11.13 11.74 28.77
CA SER A 8 9.73 11.54 28.38
C SER A 8 9.46 11.99 26.95
N LEU A 9 9.96 13.16 26.54
CA LEU A 9 9.86 13.62 25.14
C LEU A 9 10.58 12.66 24.19
N SER A 10 11.79 12.24 24.54
CA SER A 10 12.60 11.35 23.71
C SER A 10 11.97 9.96 23.59
N SER A 11 11.29 9.46 24.64
CA SER A 11 10.56 8.20 24.59
C SER A 11 9.38 8.26 23.63
N ILE A 12 8.58 9.33 23.69
CA ILE A 12 7.45 9.55 22.76
C ILE A 12 7.95 9.68 21.33
N ALA A 13 9.01 10.46 21.12
CA ALA A 13 9.62 10.63 19.80
C ALA A 13 10.14 9.30 19.25
N ALA A 14 10.77 8.46 20.09
CA ALA A 14 11.26 7.15 19.70
C ALA A 14 10.14 6.18 19.31
N ILE A 15 9.03 6.15 20.07
CA ILE A 15 7.88 5.28 19.78
C ILE A 15 7.20 5.71 18.47
N MET A 16 7.00 7.01 18.27
CA MET A 16 6.46 7.57 17.02
C MET A 16 7.34 7.23 15.82
N LEU A 17 8.67 7.38 15.96
CA LEU A 17 9.63 7.05 14.90
C LEU A 17 9.60 5.56 14.55
N LEU A 18 9.66 4.69 15.55
CA LEU A 18 9.62 3.23 15.36
C LEU A 18 8.33 2.81 14.64
N SER A 19 7.19 3.35 15.07
CA SER A 19 5.92 2.97 14.47
C SER A 19 5.74 3.54 13.06
N SER A 20 6.24 4.75 12.80
CA SER A 20 6.27 5.32 11.45
C SER A 20 7.17 4.49 10.51
N LEU A 21 8.34 4.04 11.00
CA LEU A 21 9.24 3.18 10.23
C LEU A 21 8.58 1.85 9.87
N ILE A 22 7.94 1.19 10.84
CA ILE A 22 7.24 -0.08 10.61
C ILE A 22 6.11 0.07 9.59
N SER A 23 5.28 1.11 9.73
CA SER A 23 4.18 1.36 8.79
C SER A 23 4.68 1.64 7.37
N VAL A 24 5.76 2.41 7.22
CA VAL A 24 6.37 2.65 5.90
C VAL A 24 6.92 1.36 5.30
N MET A 25 7.60 0.51 6.09
CA MET A 25 8.13 -0.76 5.60
C MET A 25 7.01 -1.72 5.16
N GLU A 26 5.95 -1.89 5.96
CA GLU A 26 4.79 -2.73 5.62
C GLU A 26 4.04 -2.21 4.39
N TYR A 27 3.86 -0.89 4.29
CA TYR A 27 3.28 -0.25 3.11
C TYR A 27 4.11 -0.52 1.86
N THR A 28 5.42 -0.30 1.92
CA THR A 28 6.30 -0.43 0.76
C THR A 28 6.37 -1.87 0.28
N SER A 29 6.48 -2.83 1.21
CA SER A 29 6.49 -4.26 0.85
C SER A 29 5.17 -4.71 0.21
N MET A 30 4.03 -4.24 0.70
CA MET A 30 2.73 -4.63 0.15
C MET A 30 2.43 -3.93 -1.18
N SER A 31 2.77 -2.64 -1.29
CA SER A 31 2.60 -1.85 -2.50
C SER A 31 3.38 -2.45 -3.67
N ASN A 32 4.65 -2.81 -3.46
CA ASN A 32 5.48 -3.36 -4.54
C ASN A 32 4.95 -4.72 -5.00
N TYR A 33 4.68 -5.64 -4.06
CA TYR A 33 4.18 -6.98 -4.38
C TYR A 33 2.86 -6.95 -5.18
N VAL A 34 1.91 -6.12 -4.76
CA VAL A 34 0.61 -6.06 -5.44
C VAL A 34 0.66 -5.26 -6.75
N SER A 35 1.52 -4.23 -6.82
CA SER A 35 1.76 -3.50 -8.07
C SER A 35 2.35 -4.42 -9.14
N ASP A 36 3.29 -5.28 -8.78
CA ASP A 36 3.88 -6.26 -9.71
C ASP A 36 2.82 -7.26 -10.19
N LEU A 37 1.97 -7.74 -9.28
CA LEU A 37 0.89 -8.68 -9.61
C LEU A 37 -0.14 -8.07 -10.58
N ILE A 38 -0.56 -6.82 -10.33
CA ILE A 38 -1.48 -6.11 -11.23
C ILE A 38 -0.81 -5.84 -12.60
N ALA A 39 0.47 -5.48 -12.61
CA ALA A 39 1.21 -5.27 -13.85
C ALA A 39 1.31 -6.56 -14.68
N ASP A 40 1.54 -7.70 -14.02
CA ASP A 40 1.59 -9.02 -14.66
C ASP A 40 0.22 -9.45 -15.19
N ASP A 41 -0.87 -9.19 -14.45
CA ASP A 41 -2.25 -9.43 -14.92
C ASP A 41 -2.57 -8.58 -16.16
N ILE A 42 -2.25 -7.29 -16.14
CA ILE A 42 -2.45 -6.37 -17.29
C ILE A 42 -1.66 -6.85 -18.51
N ARG A 43 -0.40 -7.24 -18.31
CA ARG A 43 0.42 -7.82 -19.39
C ARG A 43 -0.25 -9.09 -19.93
N SER A 44 -0.76 -9.94 -19.06
CA SER A 44 -1.41 -11.20 -19.43
C SER A 44 -2.70 -10.97 -20.23
N ILE A 45 -3.51 -9.97 -19.87
CA ILE A 45 -4.70 -9.54 -20.63
C ILE A 45 -4.31 -9.10 -22.03
N ASN A 46 -3.29 -8.23 -22.14
CA ASN A 46 -2.82 -7.74 -23.44
C ASN A 46 -2.37 -8.87 -24.35
N VAL A 47 -1.65 -9.86 -23.80
CA VAL A 47 -1.23 -11.04 -24.56
C VAL A 47 -2.44 -11.88 -24.98
N ALA A 48 -3.37 -12.21 -24.06
CA ALA A 48 -4.55 -13.00 -24.38
C ALA A 48 -5.40 -12.35 -25.49
N ASN A 49 -5.62 -11.04 -25.41
CA ASN A 49 -6.32 -10.27 -26.43
C ASN A 49 -5.60 -10.31 -27.78
N ARG A 50 -4.26 -10.20 -27.78
CA ARG A 50 -3.48 -10.27 -29.01
C ARG A 50 -3.53 -11.66 -29.65
N LEU A 51 -3.48 -12.73 -28.86
CA LEU A 51 -3.62 -14.11 -29.36
C LEU A 51 -5.01 -14.35 -29.97
N ALA A 52 -6.07 -13.80 -29.35
CA ALA A 52 -7.43 -13.84 -29.89
C ALA A 52 -7.56 -13.06 -31.20
N ASP A 53 -7.02 -11.85 -31.26
CA ASP A 53 -7.02 -11.00 -32.46
C ASP A 53 -6.25 -11.65 -33.62
N MET A 54 -5.08 -12.23 -33.36
CA MET A 54 -4.30 -12.97 -34.35
C MET A 54 -5.09 -14.17 -34.89
N SER A 55 -5.69 -14.96 -33.99
CA SER A 55 -6.46 -16.15 -34.38
C SER A 55 -7.67 -15.78 -35.23
N ASN A 56 -8.37 -14.70 -34.87
CA ASN A 56 -9.49 -14.18 -35.63
C ASN A 56 -9.05 -13.64 -36.99
N THR A 57 -7.94 -12.89 -37.02
CA THR A 57 -7.36 -12.36 -38.26
C THR A 57 -6.99 -13.48 -39.23
N TYR A 58 -6.33 -14.53 -38.74
CA TYR A 58 -6.01 -15.70 -39.56
C TYR A 58 -7.27 -16.35 -40.12
N ASN A 59 -8.29 -16.58 -39.28
CA ASN A 59 -9.53 -17.21 -39.73
C ASN A 59 -10.27 -16.37 -40.79
N LEU A 60 -10.27 -15.04 -40.64
CA LEU A 60 -10.85 -14.12 -41.62
C LEU A 60 -10.09 -14.11 -42.94
N GLN A 61 -8.75 -14.12 -42.90
CA GLN A 61 -7.92 -14.20 -44.10
C GLN A 61 -8.14 -15.52 -44.85
N ILE A 62 -8.27 -16.64 -44.15
CA ILE A 62 -8.61 -17.93 -44.78
C ILE A 62 -10.01 -17.87 -45.40
N LEU A 63 -10.98 -17.28 -44.70
CA LEU A 63 -12.34 -17.12 -45.21
C LEU A 63 -12.39 -16.25 -46.47
N GLU A 64 -11.59 -15.18 -46.54
CA GLU A 64 -11.45 -14.31 -47.72
C GLU A 64 -10.94 -15.11 -48.93
N VAL A 65 -9.89 -15.94 -48.74
CA VAL A 65 -9.33 -16.81 -49.79
C VAL A 65 -10.37 -17.83 -50.30
N VAL A 66 -11.12 -18.45 -49.39
CA VAL A 66 -12.19 -19.41 -49.73
C VAL A 66 -13.37 -18.71 -50.41
N GLY A 67 -13.56 -17.41 -50.17
CA GLY A 67 -14.69 -16.63 -50.69
C GLY A 67 -14.49 -16.04 -52.08
N GLU A 68 -13.29 -15.53 -52.40
CA GLU A 68 -13.04 -14.80 -53.65
C GLU A 68 -12.45 -15.66 -54.79
N GLU A 69 -11.87 -16.85 -54.53
CA GLU A 69 -11.22 -17.77 -55.51
C GLU A 69 -10.10 -17.16 -56.40
N THR A 70 -9.88 -15.84 -56.38
CA THR A 70 -9.03 -15.16 -57.38
C THR A 70 -7.54 -15.06 -57.05
N SER A 71 -7.13 -15.27 -55.79
CA SER A 71 -5.70 -15.32 -55.43
C SER A 71 -5.46 -16.08 -54.14
N LEU A 72 -4.62 -17.12 -54.22
CA LEU A 72 -4.21 -17.96 -53.09
C LEU A 72 -3.21 -17.18 -52.22
N ARG A 73 -3.72 -16.40 -51.26
CA ARG A 73 -2.90 -15.67 -50.29
C ARG A 73 -2.99 -16.36 -48.93
N VAL A 74 -2.07 -17.29 -48.68
CA VAL A 74 -1.98 -17.95 -47.38
C VAL A 74 -1.69 -16.90 -46.29
N PRO A 75 -2.38 -16.95 -45.13
CA PRO A 75 -2.05 -16.12 -43.99
C PRO A 75 -0.58 -16.25 -43.60
N ASP A 76 0.06 -15.13 -43.26
CA ASP A 76 1.40 -15.17 -42.66
C ASP A 76 1.25 -15.53 -41.17
N PHE A 77 1.32 -16.82 -40.88
CA PHE A 77 1.16 -17.34 -39.53
C PHE A 77 2.43 -17.09 -38.71
N ASP A 78 2.36 -16.14 -37.77
CA ASP A 78 3.39 -15.94 -36.76
C ASP A 78 3.26 -16.97 -35.61
N ASP A 79 3.60 -18.22 -35.95
CA ASP A 79 3.54 -19.36 -35.03
C ASP A 79 4.52 -19.24 -33.86
N GLY A 80 5.69 -18.64 -34.11
CA GLY A 80 6.71 -18.40 -33.09
C GLY A 80 6.22 -17.41 -32.03
N TYR A 81 5.60 -16.30 -32.44
CA TYR A 81 5.01 -15.34 -31.52
C TYR A 81 3.90 -15.98 -30.69
N PHE A 82 2.96 -16.68 -31.34
CA PHE A 82 1.82 -17.28 -30.64
C PHE A 82 2.29 -18.27 -29.57
N LYS A 83 3.20 -19.19 -29.94
CA LYS A 83 3.70 -20.22 -29.03
C LYS A 83 4.46 -19.62 -27.84
N SER A 84 5.41 -18.73 -28.12
CA SER A 84 6.23 -18.10 -27.07
C SER A 84 5.41 -17.27 -26.08
N HIS A 85 4.38 -16.57 -26.54
CA HIS A 85 3.54 -15.75 -25.68
C HIS A 85 2.52 -16.57 -24.89
N CYS A 86 2.00 -17.65 -25.47
CA CYS A 86 1.18 -18.61 -24.72
C CYS A 86 2.00 -19.36 -23.66
N ASP A 87 3.27 -19.70 -23.96
CA ASP A 87 4.21 -20.23 -22.97
C ASP A 87 4.52 -19.21 -21.86
N SER A 88 4.65 -17.94 -22.22
CA SER A 88 4.84 -16.85 -21.26
C SER A 88 3.64 -16.72 -20.31
N LEU A 89 2.41 -16.82 -20.82
CA LEU A 89 1.20 -16.87 -19.99
C LEU A 89 1.19 -18.09 -19.07
N ARG A 90 1.63 -19.25 -19.57
CA ARG A 90 1.74 -20.47 -18.76
C ARG A 90 2.76 -20.35 -17.62
N LEU A 91 3.85 -19.61 -17.82
CA LEU A 91 4.94 -19.48 -16.86
C LEU A 91 4.74 -18.34 -15.84
N ASN A 92 4.22 -17.19 -16.29
CA ASN A 92 4.18 -15.96 -15.48
C ASN A 92 2.97 -15.83 -14.56
N VAL A 93 1.88 -16.56 -14.82
CA VAL A 93 0.66 -16.33 -14.05
C VAL A 93 0.78 -16.97 -12.67
N ALA A 94 0.73 -16.12 -11.64
CA ALA A 94 0.91 -16.45 -10.23
C ALA A 94 -0.14 -17.44 -9.67
N THR A 95 -1.15 -17.80 -10.47
CA THR A 95 -2.26 -18.67 -10.09
C THR A 95 -2.24 -19.99 -10.88
N ASN A 96 -2.33 -21.11 -10.14
CA ASN A 96 -2.43 -22.48 -10.70
C ASN A 96 -3.63 -22.71 -11.65
N GLN A 97 -4.57 -21.75 -11.73
CA GLN A 97 -5.80 -21.87 -12.52
C GLN A 97 -5.60 -21.54 -14.00
N VAL A 98 -4.61 -20.70 -14.34
CA VAL A 98 -4.41 -20.24 -15.72
C VAL A 98 -3.54 -21.20 -16.54
N ARG A 99 -2.65 -21.96 -15.88
CA ARG A 99 -1.83 -23.00 -16.52
C ARG A 99 -2.63 -24.00 -17.37
N PRO A 100 -3.67 -24.68 -16.85
CA PRO A 100 -4.44 -25.63 -17.65
C PRO A 100 -5.22 -24.96 -18.80
N LEU A 101 -5.58 -23.68 -18.67
CA LEU A 101 -6.24 -22.92 -19.72
C LEU A 101 -5.26 -22.57 -20.84
N ALA A 102 -4.03 -22.15 -20.49
CA ALA A 102 -2.97 -21.92 -21.45
C ALA A 102 -2.58 -23.20 -22.20
N ASP A 103 -2.52 -24.35 -21.51
CA ASP A 103 -2.29 -25.65 -22.16
C ASP A 103 -3.45 -26.01 -23.12
N SER A 104 -4.68 -25.72 -22.74
CA SER A 104 -5.87 -25.94 -23.59
C SER A 104 -5.83 -25.07 -24.86
N VAL A 105 -5.49 -23.78 -24.71
CA VAL A 105 -5.28 -22.85 -25.84
C VAL A 105 -4.17 -23.34 -26.76
N MET A 106 -3.04 -23.79 -26.22
CA MET A 106 -1.93 -24.32 -27.02
C MET A 106 -2.36 -25.56 -27.83
N TYR A 107 -3.16 -26.43 -27.21
CA TYR A 107 -3.68 -27.63 -27.86
C TYR A 107 -4.67 -27.30 -28.99
N SER A 108 -5.66 -26.44 -28.73
CA SER A 108 -6.65 -26.05 -29.75
C SER A 108 -6.03 -25.23 -30.86
N TYR A 109 -5.04 -24.38 -30.55
CA TYR A 109 -4.26 -23.64 -31.54
C TYR A 109 -3.47 -24.59 -32.45
N SER A 110 -2.81 -25.60 -31.88
CA SER A 110 -2.07 -26.59 -32.69
C SER A 110 -2.99 -27.35 -33.65
N ALA A 111 -4.20 -27.71 -33.21
CA ALA A 111 -5.20 -28.37 -34.04
C ALA A 111 -5.76 -27.45 -35.15
N TYR A 112 -6.00 -26.18 -34.82
CA TYR A 112 -6.40 -25.15 -35.77
C TYR A 112 -5.31 -24.90 -36.82
N MET A 113 -4.05 -24.75 -36.40
CA MET A 113 -2.91 -24.53 -37.29
C MET A 113 -2.69 -25.70 -38.23
N LEU A 114 -2.71 -26.94 -37.71
CA LEU A 114 -2.57 -28.14 -38.54
C LEU A 114 -3.62 -28.19 -39.65
N THR A 115 -4.87 -27.84 -39.32
CA THR A 115 -5.95 -27.78 -40.32
C THR A 115 -5.71 -26.61 -41.28
N SER A 116 -5.30 -25.45 -40.78
CA SER A 116 -5.05 -24.25 -41.61
C SER A 116 -3.95 -24.45 -42.65
N LEU A 117 -2.94 -25.27 -42.36
CA LEU A 117 -1.87 -25.61 -43.30
C LEU A 117 -2.34 -26.46 -44.49
N GLU A 118 -3.50 -27.12 -44.38
CA GLU A 118 -4.10 -27.85 -45.52
C GLU A 118 -4.71 -26.91 -46.56
N LEU A 119 -4.80 -25.59 -46.29
CA LEU A 119 -5.46 -24.62 -47.16
C LEU A 119 -4.93 -24.65 -48.60
N GLU A 120 -3.61 -24.69 -48.77
CA GLU A 120 -2.99 -24.68 -50.09
C GLU A 120 -3.39 -25.91 -50.91
N ASP A 121 -3.30 -27.10 -50.31
CA ASP A 121 -3.69 -28.36 -50.93
C ASP A 121 -5.18 -28.38 -51.28
N VAL A 122 -6.03 -27.82 -50.42
CA VAL A 122 -7.48 -27.75 -50.63
C VAL A 122 -7.83 -26.79 -51.77
N MET A 123 -7.17 -25.62 -51.85
CA MET A 123 -7.40 -24.66 -52.94
C MET A 123 -6.91 -25.16 -54.31
N GLN A 124 -5.88 -26.01 -54.34
CA GLN A 124 -5.33 -26.58 -55.58
C GLN A 124 -6.03 -27.88 -56.01
N SER A 125 -6.92 -28.43 -55.18
CA SER A 125 -7.59 -29.70 -55.44
C SER A 125 -8.83 -29.52 -56.31
N ASP A 126 -8.89 -30.22 -57.43
CA ASP A 126 -10.11 -30.30 -58.27
C ASP A 126 -11.25 -31.11 -57.62
N PHE A 127 -10.98 -31.80 -56.49
CA PHE A 127 -11.93 -32.73 -55.86
C PHE A 127 -12.49 -32.24 -54.53
N ILE A 128 -11.84 -31.27 -53.87
CA ILE A 128 -12.24 -30.80 -52.55
C ILE A 128 -12.97 -29.47 -52.70
N ASP A 129 -14.20 -29.40 -52.19
CA ASP A 129 -14.90 -28.12 -52.06
C ASP A 129 -14.30 -27.31 -50.90
N SER A 130 -13.61 -26.23 -51.26
CA SER A 130 -12.97 -25.26 -50.36
C SER A 130 -13.92 -24.72 -49.29
N ARG A 131 -15.17 -24.45 -49.69
CA ARG A 131 -16.20 -23.90 -48.79
C ARG A 131 -16.63 -24.95 -47.79
N SER A 132 -16.93 -26.16 -48.26
CA SER A 132 -17.30 -27.27 -47.37
C SER A 132 -16.16 -27.62 -46.40
N TRP A 133 -14.90 -27.63 -46.88
CA TRP A 133 -13.74 -27.81 -46.00
C TRP A 133 -13.66 -26.73 -44.91
N TYR A 134 -13.87 -25.45 -45.25
CA TYR A 134 -13.86 -24.37 -44.27
C TYR A 134 -14.91 -24.58 -43.17
N PHE A 135 -16.18 -24.76 -43.55
CA PHE A 135 -17.29 -24.85 -42.58
C PHE A 135 -17.28 -26.17 -41.79
N GLU A 136 -16.89 -27.29 -42.40
CA GLU A 136 -16.98 -28.61 -41.75
C GLU A 136 -15.71 -29.01 -41.01
N ARG A 137 -14.53 -28.52 -41.44
CA ARG A 137 -13.24 -28.91 -40.83
C ARG A 137 -12.55 -27.77 -40.11
N LEU A 138 -12.38 -26.61 -40.74
CA LEU A 138 -11.59 -25.52 -40.14
C LEU A 138 -12.38 -24.76 -39.06
N GLN A 139 -13.61 -24.33 -39.37
CA GLN A 139 -14.42 -23.52 -38.48
C GLN A 139 -14.64 -24.17 -37.11
N PRO A 140 -14.96 -25.48 -36.98
CA PRO A 140 -15.09 -26.11 -35.66
C PRO A 140 -13.80 -26.09 -34.83
N ARG A 141 -12.62 -26.12 -35.47
CA ARG A 141 -11.32 -26.02 -34.79
C ARG A 141 -11.06 -24.60 -34.31
N PHE A 142 -11.36 -23.62 -35.16
CA PHE A 142 -11.31 -22.21 -34.79
C PHE A 142 -12.24 -21.87 -33.63
N GLU A 143 -13.50 -22.34 -33.66
CA GLU A 143 -14.46 -22.10 -32.58
C GLU A 143 -14.00 -22.67 -31.24
N ARG A 144 -13.33 -23.83 -31.26
CA ARG A 144 -12.72 -24.41 -30.07
C ARG A 144 -11.58 -23.54 -29.53
N LEU A 145 -10.68 -23.10 -30.41
CA LEU A 145 -9.60 -22.18 -30.05
C LEU A 145 -10.14 -20.86 -29.47
N ARG A 146 -11.15 -20.28 -30.11
CA ARG A 146 -11.83 -19.06 -29.64
C ARG A 146 -12.39 -19.27 -28.24
N THR A 147 -13.08 -20.39 -28.01
CA THR A 147 -13.67 -20.71 -26.70
C THR A 147 -12.59 -20.86 -25.62
N ASP A 148 -11.49 -21.55 -25.91
CA ASP A 148 -10.39 -21.73 -24.95
C ASP A 148 -9.70 -20.39 -24.63
N LEU A 149 -9.52 -19.52 -25.63
CA LEU A 149 -8.99 -18.15 -25.46
C LEU A 149 -9.92 -17.26 -24.64
N GLU A 150 -11.24 -17.38 -24.84
CA GLU A 150 -12.24 -16.68 -24.03
C GLU A 150 -12.20 -17.12 -22.57
N GLN A 151 -12.11 -18.42 -22.31
CA GLN A 151 -12.00 -18.95 -20.95
C GLN A 151 -10.70 -18.49 -20.26
N LEU A 152 -9.58 -18.51 -21.00
CA LEU A 152 -8.31 -17.98 -20.54
C LEU A 152 -8.42 -16.50 -20.18
N SER A 153 -8.97 -15.69 -21.08
CA SER A 153 -9.15 -14.25 -20.86
C SER A 153 -10.05 -13.95 -19.67
N LEU A 154 -11.18 -14.65 -19.54
CA LEU A 154 -12.09 -14.52 -18.39
C LEU A 154 -11.40 -14.85 -17.06
N SER A 155 -10.57 -15.90 -17.04
CA SER A 155 -9.81 -16.26 -15.83
C SER A 155 -8.81 -15.18 -15.44
N ILE A 156 -8.08 -14.61 -16.40
CA ILE A 156 -7.11 -13.53 -16.14
C ILE A 156 -7.83 -12.26 -15.65
N HIS A 157 -8.98 -11.90 -16.23
CA HIS A 157 -9.77 -10.76 -15.77
C HIS A 157 -10.27 -10.94 -14.34
N LYS A 158 -10.69 -12.17 -13.99
CA LYS A 158 -11.13 -12.49 -12.62
C LYS A 158 -9.98 -12.45 -11.61
N ASP A 159 -8.79 -12.86 -12.01
CA ASP A 159 -7.59 -12.74 -11.18
C ASP A 159 -7.23 -11.26 -10.96
N LEU A 160 -7.28 -10.42 -11.99
CA LEU A 160 -7.09 -8.96 -11.87
C LEU A 160 -8.11 -8.32 -10.91
N GLU A 161 -9.39 -8.67 -11.02
CA GLU A 161 -10.44 -8.17 -10.12
C GLU A 161 -10.14 -8.57 -8.67
N ARG A 162 -9.79 -9.84 -8.44
CA ARG A 162 -9.43 -10.35 -7.11
C ARG A 162 -8.19 -9.67 -6.54
N ASN A 163 -7.17 -9.46 -7.37
CA ASN A 163 -5.92 -8.84 -6.98
C ASN A 163 -6.12 -7.35 -6.68
N SER A 164 -7.02 -6.68 -7.41
CA SER A 164 -7.43 -5.29 -7.15
C SER A 164 -8.19 -5.16 -5.82
N VAL A 165 -9.12 -6.07 -5.51
CA VAL A 165 -9.79 -6.08 -4.19
C VAL A 165 -8.78 -6.38 -3.05
N THR A 166 -7.83 -7.27 -3.31
CA THR A 166 -6.75 -7.59 -2.35
C THR A 166 -5.83 -6.39 -2.15
N PHE A 167 -5.58 -5.58 -3.19
CA PHE A 167 -4.84 -4.32 -3.10
C PHE A 167 -5.52 -3.35 -2.16
N GLU A 168 -6.83 -3.10 -2.33
CA GLU A 168 -7.58 -2.19 -1.47
C GLU A 168 -7.52 -2.65 0.00
N HIS A 169 -7.88 -3.91 0.28
CA HIS A 169 -7.84 -4.43 1.64
C HIS A 169 -6.43 -4.46 2.24
N GLY A 170 -5.43 -4.77 1.42
CA GLY A 170 -4.03 -4.74 1.79
C GLY A 170 -3.52 -3.37 2.17
N PHE A 171 -3.85 -2.37 1.35
CA PHE A 171 -3.54 -0.96 1.59
C PHE A 171 -4.12 -0.48 2.93
N TYR A 172 -5.39 -0.80 3.21
CA TYR A 172 -5.99 -0.49 4.51
C TYR A 172 -5.24 -1.17 5.67
N ARG A 173 -4.86 -2.44 5.52
CA ARG A 173 -4.12 -3.18 6.57
C ARG A 173 -2.74 -2.58 6.84
N SER A 174 -2.02 -2.12 5.81
CA SER A 174 -0.69 -1.52 5.97
C SER A 174 -0.71 -0.11 6.60
N ILE A 175 -1.83 0.60 6.50
CA ILE A 175 -1.97 1.97 7.04
C ILE A 175 -2.46 1.98 8.49
N ILE A 176 -3.25 0.99 8.91
CA ILE A 176 -3.81 0.90 10.27
C ILE A 176 -2.75 1.09 11.37
N PRO A 177 -1.59 0.39 11.35
CA PRO A 177 -0.55 0.57 12.37
C PRO A 177 -0.07 2.02 12.49
N GLY A 178 0.09 2.72 11.36
CA GLY A 178 0.51 4.13 11.34
C GLY A 178 -0.55 5.06 11.93
N VAL A 179 -1.83 4.85 11.62
CA VAL A 179 -2.93 5.66 12.19
C VAL A 179 -3.06 5.46 13.69
N VAL A 180 -2.96 4.20 14.16
CA VAL A 180 -2.99 3.88 15.60
C VAL A 180 -1.81 4.54 16.32
N ALA A 181 -0.62 4.52 15.72
CA ALA A 181 0.57 5.18 16.27
C ALA A 181 0.37 6.67 16.50
N ILE A 182 -0.20 7.36 15.51
CA ILE A 182 -0.50 8.79 15.60
C ILE A 182 -1.49 9.05 16.75
N GLY A 183 -2.54 8.23 16.86
CA GLY A 183 -3.52 8.33 17.94
C GLY A 183 -2.91 8.14 19.33
N VAL A 184 -2.13 7.08 19.52
CA VAL A 184 -1.44 6.79 20.79
C VAL A 184 -0.44 7.90 21.12
N GLY A 185 0.33 8.36 20.14
CA GLY A 185 1.31 9.41 20.36
C GLY A 185 0.67 10.76 20.69
N LEU A 186 -0.47 11.10 20.09
CA LEU A 186 -1.23 12.30 20.46
C LEU A 186 -1.75 12.22 21.91
N LEU A 187 -2.22 11.04 22.33
CA LEU A 187 -2.63 10.79 23.72
C LEU A 187 -1.46 10.94 24.69
N LEU A 188 -0.28 10.42 24.35
CA LEU A 188 0.94 10.58 25.16
C LEU A 188 1.38 12.04 25.27
N VAL A 189 1.29 12.81 24.17
CA VAL A 189 1.58 14.25 24.20
C VAL A 189 0.61 15.00 25.10
N LEU A 190 -0.69 14.67 25.07
CA LEU A 190 -1.68 15.26 25.98
C LEU A 190 -1.41 14.90 27.44
N MET A 191 -1.06 13.64 27.73
CA MET A 191 -0.64 13.23 29.08
C MET A 191 0.59 13.99 29.55
N LEU A 192 1.59 14.15 28.68
CA LEU A 192 2.81 14.90 29.00
C LEU A 192 2.49 16.37 29.28
N LEU A 193 1.62 16.99 28.47
CA LEU A 193 1.17 18.36 28.68
C LEU A 193 0.45 18.51 30.02
N PHE A 194 -0.41 17.55 30.37
CA PHE A 194 -1.09 17.51 31.66
C PHE A 194 -0.08 17.44 32.82
N PHE A 195 0.89 16.54 32.76
CA PHE A 195 1.94 16.44 33.79
C PHE A 195 2.77 17.73 33.88
N LEU A 196 3.12 18.34 32.75
CA LEU A 196 3.81 19.62 32.71
C LEU A 196 3.03 20.72 33.43
N LEU A 197 1.74 20.83 33.12
CA LEU A 197 0.86 21.81 33.73
C LEU A 197 0.71 21.58 35.24
N ALA A 198 0.45 20.33 35.64
CA ALA A 198 0.15 19.97 37.02
C ALA A 198 1.36 20.05 37.95
N LEU A 199 2.50 19.49 37.54
CA LEU A 199 3.69 19.34 38.39
C LEU A 199 4.68 20.51 38.27
N TYR A 200 4.64 21.29 37.18
CA TYR A 200 5.62 22.36 36.96
C TYR A 200 4.97 23.73 36.84
N VAL A 201 4.07 23.94 35.89
CA VAL A 201 3.51 25.27 35.61
C VAL A 201 2.69 25.80 36.78
N ASN A 202 1.78 24.97 37.32
CA ASN A 202 0.92 25.36 38.45
C ASN A 202 1.72 25.71 39.72
N PRO A 203 2.68 24.89 40.17
CA PRO A 203 3.55 25.25 41.28
C PRO A 203 4.32 26.55 41.04
N LEU A 204 4.81 26.80 39.82
CA LEU A 204 5.50 28.04 39.46
C LEU A 204 4.60 29.28 39.62
N TYR A 205 3.36 29.20 39.13
CA TYR A 205 2.37 30.26 39.34
C TYR A 205 2.05 30.46 40.82
N ARG A 206 1.92 29.38 41.60
CA ARG A 206 1.72 29.47 43.06
C ARG A 206 2.88 30.16 43.78
N MET A 207 4.12 29.87 43.38
CA MET A 207 5.32 30.53 43.94
C MET A 207 5.34 32.02 43.58
N LEU A 208 5.03 32.36 42.33
CA LEU A 208 4.96 33.75 41.86
C LEU A 208 3.89 34.54 42.62
N ASP A 209 2.68 33.99 42.76
CA ASP A 209 1.58 34.61 43.49
C ASP A 209 1.91 34.78 44.98
N GLY A 210 2.52 33.75 45.60
CA GLY A 210 2.99 33.82 46.98
C GLY A 210 4.03 34.92 47.18
N LEU A 211 4.97 35.06 46.25
CA LEU A 211 6.00 36.10 46.30
C LEU A 211 5.42 37.50 46.09
N ASN A 212 4.47 37.64 45.15
CA ASN A 212 3.75 38.89 44.92
C ASN A 212 2.93 39.30 46.14
N ALA A 213 2.26 38.36 46.81
CA ALA A 213 1.52 38.62 48.05
C ALA A 213 2.44 39.06 49.20
N TYR A 214 3.64 38.46 49.32
CA TYR A 214 4.64 38.93 50.28
C TYR A 214 5.11 40.35 49.98
N ARG A 215 5.44 40.66 48.72
CA ARG A 215 5.98 41.97 48.33
C ARG A 215 4.96 43.11 48.41
N SER A 216 3.72 42.86 47.99
CA SER A 216 2.69 43.89 47.85
C SER A 216 1.77 44.02 49.07
N GLN A 217 1.54 42.93 49.80
CA GLN A 217 0.54 42.88 50.88
C GLN A 217 1.15 42.53 52.25
N ASP A 218 2.50 42.44 52.34
CA ASP A 218 3.26 42.08 53.55
C ASP A 218 2.80 40.75 54.21
N LYS A 219 2.20 39.85 53.40
CA LYS A 219 1.70 38.53 53.81
C LYS A 219 2.85 37.53 53.97
N LYS A 220 2.71 36.55 54.86
CA LYS A 220 3.72 35.47 55.00
C LYS A 220 3.76 34.62 53.73
N TYR A 221 4.94 34.30 53.23
CA TYR A 221 5.12 33.29 52.20
C TYR A 221 4.91 31.90 52.82
N THR A 222 3.92 31.15 52.32
CA THR A 222 3.56 29.82 52.86
C THR A 222 3.29 28.80 51.76
N VAL A 223 3.88 28.99 50.58
CA VAL A 223 3.65 28.11 49.42
C VAL A 223 4.30 26.76 49.69
N LYS A 224 3.50 25.70 49.52
CA LYS A 224 3.94 24.30 49.57
C LYS A 224 3.32 23.53 48.40
N PHE A 225 4.08 22.61 47.85
CA PHE A 225 3.65 21.67 46.81
C PHE A 225 4.48 20.39 46.93
N ASP A 226 3.93 19.28 46.45
CA ASP A 226 4.60 17.98 46.48
C ASP A 226 5.70 17.90 45.43
N GLY A 227 6.80 17.25 45.79
CA GLY A 227 7.95 17.00 44.92
C GLY A 227 9.21 16.73 45.72
N ASP A 228 10.23 16.22 45.05
CA ASP A 228 11.60 16.10 45.57
C ASP A 228 12.59 16.48 44.46
N ASP A 229 12.26 17.57 43.76
CA ASP A 229 12.98 18.05 42.59
C ASP A 229 13.46 19.49 42.76
N GLU A 230 14.15 19.99 41.73
CA GLU A 230 14.79 21.31 41.76
C GLU A 230 13.78 22.45 42.00
N LEU A 231 12.49 22.23 41.72
CA LEU A 231 11.44 23.21 41.99
C LEU A 231 11.17 23.36 43.49
N VAL A 232 11.21 22.24 44.25
CA VAL A 232 11.06 22.26 45.71
C VAL A 232 12.25 22.94 46.36
N GLN A 233 13.48 22.62 45.93
CA GLN A 233 14.69 23.29 46.43
C GLN A 233 14.63 24.81 46.17
N LEU A 234 14.14 25.23 45.01
CA LEU A 234 13.95 26.64 44.70
C LEU A 234 12.91 27.29 45.63
N ASN A 235 11.79 26.60 45.91
CA ASN A 235 10.75 27.09 46.81
C ASN A 235 11.23 27.22 48.26
N GLU A 236 12.02 26.25 48.73
CA GLU A 236 12.65 26.29 50.04
C GLU A 236 13.63 27.46 50.17
N GLY A 237 14.51 27.64 49.17
CA GLY A 237 15.43 28.78 49.13
C GLY A 237 14.71 30.14 49.12
N ILE A 238 13.60 30.26 48.38
CA ILE A 238 12.75 31.46 48.41
C ILE A 238 12.14 31.65 49.80
N SER A 239 11.63 30.59 50.42
CA SER A 239 11.03 30.65 51.76
C SER A 239 12.03 31.07 52.84
N GLU A 240 13.27 30.58 52.76
CA GLU A 240 14.36 30.94 53.67
C GLU A 240 14.73 32.42 53.51
N LEU A 241 14.99 32.87 52.28
CA LEU A 241 15.29 34.28 51.98
C LEU A 241 14.18 35.24 52.43
N VAL A 242 12.92 34.88 52.21
CA VAL A 242 11.77 35.68 52.67
C VAL A 242 11.74 35.78 54.20
N ASN A 243 12.02 34.67 54.90
CA ASN A 243 12.08 34.65 56.36
C ASN A 243 13.24 35.50 56.90
N GLU A 244 14.43 35.35 56.34
CA GLU A 244 15.60 36.17 56.71
C GLU A 244 15.32 37.65 56.50
N ASN A 245 14.81 38.04 55.33
CA ASN A 245 14.49 39.44 55.01
C ASN A 245 13.47 40.02 56.00
N ARG A 246 12.48 39.21 56.40
CA ARG A 246 11.50 39.62 57.41
C ARG A 246 12.11 39.78 58.80
N GLN A 247 13.01 38.89 59.21
CA GLN A 247 13.77 39.02 60.45
C GLN A 247 14.68 40.26 60.43
N PHE A 248 15.31 40.57 59.29
CA PHE A 248 16.08 41.80 59.13
C PHE A 248 15.20 43.05 59.26
N ARG A 249 14.05 43.08 58.56
CA ARG A 249 13.08 44.18 58.67
C ARG A 249 12.57 44.37 60.09
N SER A 250 12.32 43.30 60.84
CA SER A 250 11.87 43.40 62.25
C SER A 250 12.98 43.93 63.16
N ARG A 251 14.24 43.47 62.98
CA ARG A 251 15.41 43.97 63.70
C ARG A 251 15.68 45.46 63.43
N ILE A 252 15.54 45.92 62.19
CA ILE A 252 15.70 47.34 61.85
C ILE A 252 14.61 48.19 62.54
N LYS A 253 13.36 47.72 62.58
CA LYS A 253 12.27 48.42 63.28
C LYS A 253 12.48 48.51 64.80
N THR A 254 13.11 47.53 65.43
CA THR A 254 13.42 47.58 66.86
C THR A 254 14.63 48.47 67.17
N VAL A 255 15.61 48.57 66.28
CA VAL A 255 16.77 49.47 66.44
C VAL A 255 16.40 50.93 66.21
N GLY A 256 15.56 51.26 65.22
CA GLY A 256 15.12 52.64 64.95
C GLY A 256 14.07 53.20 65.91
N LYS A 257 13.68 52.44 66.95
CA LYS A 257 12.76 52.87 68.02
C LYS A 257 13.47 53.20 69.34
N LYS A 258 14.80 53.12 69.38
CA LYS A 258 15.64 53.76 70.41
C LYS A 258 16.09 55.12 69.92
#